data_AF-A0A967YHP0-F1
#
_entry.id   AF-A0A967YHP0-F1
#
_cell.length_a   1.000
_cell.length_b   1.000
_cell.length_c   1.000
_cell.angle_alpha   90.00
_cell.angle_beta   90.00
_cell.angle_gamma   90.00
#
_symmetry.space_group_name_H-M   'P 1'
#
loop_
_entity.id
_entity.type
_entity.pdbx_description
1 polymer ?
#
loop_
_entity_poly.entity_id
_entity_poly.type
_entity_poly.pdbx_seq_one_letter_code
_entity_poly.pdbx_strand_id
1 'polypeptide(L)'
;MAKRLASFNQPEYRAEQIYKWVHHHQVPSFEEMSNIPKSFRRELEQHFIIGTLEMAGRKVSIDGTIKYLWQLPDAKRIESVFIPESTRTTLCISSQVGCALGCHFCATARMGFLRNLTAGEIVEQVIRIR
;
A
#
# COMPACT_ATOMS: atom_id res chain seq x y z
N MET A 1 11.25 -9.17 4.86
CA MET A 1 11.75 -8.07 5.72
C MET A 1 13.06 -8.42 6.41
N ALA A 2 13.15 -9.51 7.20
CA ALA A 2 14.36 -9.90 7.93
C ALA A 2 15.64 -9.90 7.05
N LYS A 3 15.62 -10.52 5.87
CA LYS A 3 16.76 -10.50 4.93
C LYS A 3 17.21 -9.09 4.51
N ARG A 4 16.28 -8.14 4.37
CA ARG A 4 16.61 -6.74 4.03
C ARG A 4 17.19 -5.97 5.22
N LEU A 5 16.88 -6.38 6.45
CA LEU A 5 17.38 -5.76 7.67
C LEU A 5 18.69 -6.40 8.16
N ALA A 6 19.08 -7.56 7.61
CA ALA A 6 20.29 -8.28 8.02
C ALA A 6 21.58 -7.44 7.85
N SER A 7 21.62 -6.52 6.89
CA SER A 7 22.77 -5.63 6.66
C SER A 7 22.92 -4.53 7.72
N PHE A 8 21.95 -4.34 8.60
CA PHE A 8 21.91 -3.25 9.59
C PHE A 8 22.46 -3.67 10.96
N ASN A 9 23.06 -4.87 11.06
CA ASN A 9 23.60 -5.44 12.30
C ASN A 9 22.59 -5.43 13.48
N GLN A 10 21.32 -5.68 13.17
CA GLN A 10 20.23 -5.71 14.13
C GLN A 10 19.81 -7.16 14.45
N PRO A 11 19.34 -7.44 15.68
CA PRO A 11 18.76 -8.73 16.02
C PRO A 11 17.57 -9.09 15.14
N GLU A 12 17.40 -10.38 14.81
CA GLU A 12 16.35 -10.84 13.89
C GLU A 12 14.93 -10.46 14.31
N TYR A 13 14.66 -10.43 15.62
CA TYR A 13 13.34 -10.04 16.17
C TYR A 13 12.94 -8.61 15.81
N ARG A 14 13.87 -7.74 15.41
CA ARG A 14 13.56 -6.37 14.96
C ARG A 14 12.66 -6.37 13.74
N ALA A 15 12.78 -7.36 12.86
CA ALA A 15 11.90 -7.49 11.71
C ALA A 15 10.45 -7.69 12.12
N GLU A 16 10.18 -8.50 13.14
CA GLU A 16 8.82 -8.72 13.65
C GLU A 16 8.27 -7.47 14.33
N GLN A 17 9.10 -6.74 15.08
CA GLN A 17 8.69 -5.48 15.70
C GLN A 17 8.27 -4.44 14.65
N ILE A 18 9.10 -4.24 13.62
CA ILE A 18 8.78 -3.31 12.52
C ILE A 18 7.50 -3.77 11.79
N TYR A 19 7.33 -5.08 11.57
CA TYR A 19 6.13 -5.63 10.94
C TYR A 19 4.86 -5.24 11.71
N LYS A 20 4.85 -5.44 13.03
CA LYS A 20 3.72 -5.08 13.89
C LYS A 20 3.43 -3.58 13.83
N TRP A 21 4.46 -2.74 13.85
CA TRP A 21 4.28 -1.29 13.71
C TRP A 21 3.64 -0.88 12.39
N VAL A 22 4.14 -1.42 11.27
CA VAL A 22 3.65 -1.07 9.93
C VAL A 22 2.24 -1.62 9.68
N HIS A 23 1.96 -2.87 10.05
CA HIS A 23 0.72 -3.54 9.65
C HIS A 23 -0.38 -3.53 10.72
N HIS A 24 -0.03 -3.65 12.01
CA HIS A 24 -1.04 -3.66 13.08
C HIS A 24 -1.29 -2.26 13.63
N HIS A 25 -0.23 -1.50 13.86
CA HIS A 25 -0.34 -0.13 14.37
C HIS A 25 -0.50 0.92 13.27
N GLN A 26 -0.18 0.57 12.02
CA GLN A 26 -0.34 1.42 10.84
C GLN A 26 0.31 2.81 11.01
N VAL A 27 1.49 2.85 11.63
CA VAL A 27 2.21 4.12 11.85
C VAL A 27 2.66 4.72 10.52
N PRO A 28 2.50 6.04 10.31
CA PRO A 28 2.94 6.71 9.09
C PRO A 28 4.46 6.98 9.07
N SER A 29 5.17 6.80 10.19
CA SER A 29 6.59 7.11 10.30
C SER A 29 7.37 6.10 11.17
N PHE A 30 8.67 5.96 10.91
CA PHE A 30 9.54 5.16 11.77
C PHE A 30 9.74 5.82 13.15
N GLU A 31 9.60 7.14 13.27
CA GLU A 31 9.73 7.87 14.54
C GLU A 31 8.78 7.36 15.62
N GLU A 32 7.57 6.92 15.25
CA GLU A 32 6.54 6.43 16.17
C GLU A 32 6.85 5.07 16.81
N MET A 33 7.86 4.34 16.30
CA MET A 33 8.22 3.01 16.77
C MET A 33 8.99 3.08 18.11
N SER A 34 8.27 3.32 19.21
CA SER A 34 8.83 3.67 20.53
C SER A 34 9.78 2.61 21.12
N ASN A 35 9.57 1.32 20.80
CA ASN A 35 10.40 0.20 21.25
C ASN A 35 11.61 -0.09 20.33
N ILE A 36 11.83 0.73 19.31
CA ILE A 36 13.00 0.67 18.42
C ILE A 36 14.00 1.77 18.81
N PRO A 37 15.32 1.51 18.90
CA PRO A 37 16.31 2.54 19.22
C PRO A 37 16.25 3.72 18.25
N LYS A 38 16.43 4.95 18.75
CA LYS A 38 16.39 6.17 17.93
C LYS A 38 17.42 6.15 16.78
N SER A 39 18.61 5.62 17.03
CA SER A 39 19.65 5.47 15.99
C SER A 39 19.17 4.59 14.84
N PHE A 40 18.52 3.48 15.15
CA PHE A 40 18.02 2.56 14.14
C PHE A 40 16.79 3.11 13.41
N ARG A 41 15.90 3.87 14.09
CA ARG A 41 14.81 4.60 13.42
C ARG A 41 15.31 5.55 12.32
N ARG A 42 16.37 6.32 12.61
CA ARG A 42 17.01 7.21 11.62
C ARG A 42 17.60 6.44 10.45
N GLU A 43 18.22 5.29 10.71
CA GLU A 43 18.74 4.42 9.67
C GLU A 43 17.61 3.87 8.78
N LEU A 44 16.48 3.51 9.37
CA LEU A 44 15.30 3.08 8.62
C LEU A 44 14.76 4.18 7.70
N GLU A 45 14.69 5.43 8.19
CA GLU A 45 14.24 6.59 7.39
C GLU A 45 15.16 6.91 6.20
N GLN A 46 16.45 6.64 6.33
CA GLN A 46 17.41 6.87 5.25
C GLN A 46 17.30 5.84 4.12
N HIS A 47 16.84 4.63 4.44
CA HIS A 47 16.91 3.48 3.53
C HIS A 47 15.53 2.95 3.08
N PHE A 48 14.47 3.29 3.79
CA PHE A 48 13.13 2.77 3.57
C PHE A 48 12.09 3.88 3.67
N ILE A 49 10.91 3.58 3.11
CA ILE A 49 9.74 4.43 3.17
C ILE A 49 8.55 3.60 3.66
N ILE A 50 7.67 4.22 4.45
CA ILE A 50 6.40 3.61 4.87
C ILE A 50 5.29 4.23 4.03
N GLY A 51 4.69 3.42 3.17
CA GLY A 51 3.64 3.88 2.27
C GLY A 51 4.18 4.76 1.14
N THR A 52 3.47 4.73 0.03
CA THR A 52 3.84 5.36 -1.25
C THR A 52 2.62 5.85 -2.02
N LEU A 53 1.41 5.42 -1.65
CA LEU A 53 0.17 5.83 -2.30
C LEU A 53 -0.31 7.14 -1.70
N GLU A 54 -0.64 8.10 -2.56
CA GLU A 54 -1.33 9.33 -2.18
C GLU A 54 -2.79 9.28 -2.63
N MET A 55 -3.74 9.76 -1.81
CA MET A 55 -5.15 9.75 -2.19
C MET A 55 -5.42 10.95 -3.11
N ALA A 56 -5.53 10.69 -4.41
CA ALA A 56 -5.81 11.69 -5.43
C ALA A 56 -7.32 11.93 -5.63
N GLY A 57 -8.17 11.03 -5.15
CA GLY A 57 -9.62 11.20 -5.22
C GLY A 57 -10.39 10.16 -4.43
N ARG A 58 -11.60 10.53 -4.03
CA ARG A 58 -12.56 9.68 -3.34
C ARG A 58 -13.96 9.99 -3.85
N LYS A 59 -14.71 8.97 -4.27
CA LYS A 59 -16.10 9.09 -4.71
C LYS A 59 -16.96 8.11 -3.92
N VAL A 60 -18.07 8.59 -3.38
CA VAL A 60 -19.04 7.79 -2.63
C VAL A 60 -20.30 7.65 -3.47
N SER A 61 -20.73 6.41 -3.66
CA SER A 61 -21.98 6.05 -4.33
C SER A 61 -23.15 6.07 -3.35
N ILE A 62 -24.37 6.11 -3.88
CA ILE A 62 -25.62 6.10 -3.09
C ILE A 62 -25.79 4.80 -2.28
N ASP A 63 -25.23 3.70 -2.77
CA ASP A 63 -25.26 2.37 -2.14
C ASP A 63 -24.16 2.20 -1.08
N GLY A 64 -23.38 3.24 -0.80
CA GLY A 64 -22.26 3.21 0.13
C GLY A 64 -20.94 2.73 -0.48
N THR A 65 -20.92 2.28 -1.74
CA THR A 65 -19.67 1.91 -2.44
C THR A 65 -18.74 3.13 -2.51
N ILE A 66 -17.47 2.96 -2.14
CA ILE A 66 -16.47 4.02 -2.18
C ILE A 66 -15.37 3.66 -3.17
N LYS A 67 -15.18 4.51 -4.17
CA LYS A 67 -14.06 4.41 -5.11
C LYS A 67 -12.94 5.35 -4.71
N TYR A 68 -11.75 4.80 -4.54
CA TYR A 68 -10.51 5.52 -4.24
C TYR A 68 -9.64 5.58 -5.49
N LEU A 69 -9.10 6.76 -5.76
CA LEU A 69 -8.09 7.00 -6.78
C LEU A 69 -6.77 7.26 -6.09
N TRP A 70 -5.79 6.40 -6.30
CA TRP A 70 -4.46 6.51 -5.72
C TRP A 70 -3.48 7.03 -6.75
N GLN A 71 -2.61 7.96 -6.34
CA GLN A 71 -1.45 8.38 -7.10
C GLN A 71 -0.22 7.64 -6.57
N LEU A 72 0.51 7.04 -7.50
CA LEU A 72 1.75 6.30 -7.27
C LEU A 72 2.95 7.26 -7.36
N PRO A 73 4.14 6.88 -6.83
CA PRO A 73 5.33 7.72 -6.89
C PRO A 73 5.77 8.12 -8.30
N ASP A 74 5.44 7.30 -9.30
CA ASP A 74 5.72 7.56 -10.72
C ASP A 74 4.60 8.34 -11.42
N ALA A 75 3.80 9.08 -10.65
CA ALA A 75 2.66 9.92 -11.05
C ALA A 75 1.51 9.18 -11.76
N LYS A 76 1.60 7.86 -11.92
CA LYS A 76 0.53 7.02 -12.45
C LYS A 76 -0.57 6.85 -11.41
N ARG A 77 -1.74 6.39 -11.86
CA ARG A 77 -2.91 6.21 -10.99
C ARG A 77 -3.48 4.82 -11.09
N ILE A 78 -3.96 4.32 -9.95
CA ILE A 78 -4.71 3.07 -9.81
C ILE A 78 -5.96 3.31 -8.98
N GLU A 79 -6.89 2.37 -9.03
CA GLU A 79 -8.14 2.45 -8.27
C GLU A 79 -8.25 1.29 -7.29
N SER A 80 -8.92 1.55 -6.17
CA SER A 80 -9.44 0.52 -5.27
C SER A 80 -10.90 0.83 -4.96
N VAL A 81 -11.71 -0.21 -4.74
CA VAL A 81 -13.15 -0.04 -4.51
C VAL A 81 -13.56 -0.77 -3.24
N PHE A 82 -14.02 -0.02 -2.26
CA PHE A 82 -14.64 -0.53 -1.04
C PHE A 82 -16.14 -0.73 -1.29
N ILE A 83 -16.61 -1.95 -1.06
CA ILE A 83 -17.98 -2.37 -1.34
C ILE A 83 -18.57 -2.90 -0.01
N PRO A 84 -19.34 -2.08 0.72
CA PRO A 84 -20.00 -2.52 1.93
C PRO A 84 -21.24 -3.36 1.59
N GLU A 85 -21.41 -4.48 2.28
CA GLU A 85 -22.62 -5.28 2.27
C GLU A 85 -23.12 -5.48 3.71
N SER A 86 -24.32 -6.04 3.88
CA SER A 86 -24.94 -6.19 5.20
C SER A 86 -24.16 -7.09 6.16
N THR A 87 -23.49 -8.13 5.65
CA THR A 87 -22.78 -9.15 6.45
C THR A 87 -21.28 -9.19 6.21
N ARG A 88 -20.78 -8.44 5.22
CA ARG A 88 -19.37 -8.44 4.86
C ARG A 88 -18.96 -7.10 4.24
N THR A 89 -17.65 -6.92 4.17
CA THR A 89 -17.02 -5.87 3.40
C THR A 89 -16.13 -6.51 2.35
N THR A 90 -16.25 -6.07 1.10
CA THR A 90 -15.37 -6.50 0.01
C THR A 90 -14.49 -5.34 -0.42
N LEU A 91 -13.21 -5.63 -0.67
CA LEU A 91 -12.28 -4.67 -1.24
C LEU A 91 -11.74 -5.18 -2.59
N CYS A 92 -11.99 -4.42 -3.64
CA CYS A 92 -11.35 -4.60 -4.93
C CYS A 92 -10.02 -3.82 -4.95
N ILE A 93 -8.93 -4.50 -5.26
CA ILE A 93 -7.58 -3.92 -5.35
C ILE A 93 -6.99 -4.12 -6.75
N SER A 94 -6.14 -3.19 -7.14
CA SER A 94 -5.33 -3.26 -8.36
C SER A 94 -4.03 -4.03 -8.10
N SER A 95 -3.53 -4.73 -9.12
CA SER A 95 -2.24 -5.43 -9.11
C SER A 95 -1.24 -4.90 -10.15
N GLN A 96 -1.72 -4.12 -11.11
CA GLN A 96 -0.95 -3.54 -12.21
C GLN A 96 -1.43 -2.11 -12.48
N VAL A 97 -0.57 -1.33 -13.14
CA VAL A 97 -0.99 -0.09 -13.79
C VAL A 97 -1.29 -0.40 -15.25
N GLY A 98 -2.58 -0.34 -15.61
CA GLY A 98 -3.05 -0.84 -16.88
C GLY A 98 -3.07 -2.38 -16.96
N CYS A 99 -3.33 -2.96 -18.13
CA CYS A 99 -3.39 -4.42 -18.30
C CYS A 99 -2.98 -4.84 -19.72
N ALA A 100 -2.19 -5.92 -19.83
CA ALA A 100 -1.63 -6.40 -21.10
C ALA A 100 -2.59 -7.32 -21.88
N LEU A 101 -3.70 -7.75 -21.29
CA LEU A 101 -4.54 -8.83 -21.83
C LEU A 101 -5.43 -8.41 -23.01
N GLY A 102 -5.64 -7.11 -23.24
CA GLY A 102 -6.35 -6.63 -24.45
C GLY A 102 -7.86 -6.93 -24.51
N CYS A 103 -8.51 -7.25 -23.38
CA CYS A 103 -9.95 -7.53 -23.36
C CYS A 103 -10.78 -6.32 -23.86
N HIS A 104 -11.51 -6.47 -24.98
CA HIS A 104 -12.20 -5.36 -25.66
C HIS A 104 -13.24 -4.60 -24.81
N PHE A 105 -13.85 -5.28 -23.84
CA PHE A 105 -14.86 -4.71 -22.93
C PHE A 105 -14.26 -4.03 -21.69
N CYS A 106 -12.95 -4.14 -21.48
CA CYS A 106 -12.29 -3.65 -20.27
C CYS A 106 -11.67 -2.27 -20.51
N ALA A 107 -12.08 -1.26 -19.71
CA ALA A 107 -11.49 0.07 -19.76
C ALA A 107 -9.97 0.04 -19.47
N THR A 108 -9.54 -0.76 -18.49
CA THR A 108 -8.13 -0.91 -18.12
C THR A 108 -7.30 -1.51 -19.25
N ALA A 109 -7.86 -2.43 -20.04
CA ALA A 109 -7.16 -2.98 -21.20
C ALA A 109 -6.89 -1.93 -22.29
N ARG A 110 -7.81 -0.97 -22.47
CA ARG A 110 -7.62 0.15 -23.42
C ARG A 110 -6.48 1.10 -23.03
N MET A 111 -6.09 1.12 -21.76
CA MET A 111 -4.95 1.91 -21.28
C MET A 111 -3.59 1.28 -21.67
N GLY A 112 -3.59 0.03 -22.13
CA GLY A 112 -2.36 -0.76 -22.30
C GLY A 112 -1.75 -1.17 -20.96
N PHE A 113 -0.59 -1.84 -21.00
CA PHE A 113 0.18 -2.21 -19.82
C PHE A 113 1.35 -1.24 -19.60
N LEU A 114 1.51 -0.75 -18.37
CA LEU A 114 2.62 0.14 -18.01
C LEU A 114 3.63 -0.55 -17.09
N ARG A 115 3.17 -1.13 -15.97
CA ARG A 115 4.02 -1.91 -15.05
C ARG A 115 3.20 -2.71 -14.05
N ASN A 116 3.86 -3.66 -13.39
CA ASN A 116 3.34 -4.28 -12.19
C ASN A 116 3.43 -3.33 -10.99
N LEU A 117 2.54 -3.53 -10.02
CA LEU A 117 2.67 -2.91 -8.71
C LEU A 117 3.68 -3.67 -7.86
N THR A 118 4.35 -2.96 -6.97
CA THR A 118 5.15 -3.56 -5.90
C THR A 118 4.24 -4.18 -4.85
N ALA A 119 4.76 -5.11 -4.05
CA ALA A 119 3.99 -5.68 -2.94
C ALA A 119 3.51 -4.60 -1.94
N GLY A 120 4.31 -3.54 -1.74
CA GLY A 120 3.92 -2.40 -0.92
C GLY A 120 2.71 -1.66 -1.49
N GLU A 121 2.75 -1.31 -2.78
CA GLU A 121 1.63 -0.62 -3.48
C GLU A 121 0.34 -1.47 -3.48
N ILE A 122 0.43 -2.80 -3.49
CA ILE A 122 -0.74 -3.69 -3.41
C ILE A 122 -1.31 -3.69 -1.99
N VAL A 123 -0.48 -3.95 -0.98
CA VAL A 123 -0.92 -4.04 0.42
C VAL A 123 -1.41 -2.69 0.95
N GLU A 124 -0.82 -1.59 0.51
CA GLU A 124 -1.19 -0.25 0.93
C GLU A 124 -2.62 0.13 0.53
N GLN A 125 -3.14 -0.42 -0.56
CA GLN A 125 -4.57 -0.26 -0.91
C GLN A 125 -5.49 -0.81 0.16
N VAL A 126 -5.07 -1.84 0.90
CA VAL A 126 -5.85 -2.43 2.01
C VAL A 126 -5.69 -1.59 3.27
N ILE A 127 -4.47 -1.17 3.58
CA ILE A 127 -4.15 -0.47 4.84
C ILE A 127 -4.71 0.95 4.87
N ARG A 128 -4.76 1.64 3.72
CA ARG A 128 -5.19 3.06 3.66
C ARG A 128 -6.70 3.25 3.57
N ILE A 129 -7.47 2.18 3.41
CA ILE A 129 -8.93 2.25 3.34
C ILE A 129 -9.52 2.11 4.75
N ARG A 130 -10.38 3.07 5.09
CA ARG A 130 -11.13 3.16 6.35
C ARG A 130 -12.60 3.37 6.03
#